data_AF-A0A7K2CVG5-F1
#
_entry.id   AF-A0A7K2CVG5-F1
#
_cell.length_a   1.000
_cell.length_b   1.000
_cell.length_c   1.000
_cell.angle_alpha   90.00
_cell.angle_beta   90.00
_cell.angle_gamma   90.00
#
_symmetry.space_group_name_H-M   'P 1'
#
loop_
_entity.id
_entity.type
_entity.pdbx_description
1 polymer ?
#
loop_
_entity_poly.entity_id
_entity_poly.type
_entity_poly.pdbx_seq_one_letter_code
_entity_poly.pdbx_strand_id
1 'polypeptide(L)'
;MAVIEAVDLDVRRVAGALGAEVRGLSLASVSDEEFALIQELLDEHLVLFFPDQHLTPDEHRAFAIRFGEPEIHPYIPKLDEDHPEIVVLKGESGYVADVWHTDCTFEQSPPICSVLNAMVMPPAGGDTMWSNMYKAYETLAEPMKQMINGLTAIHTA
;
A
#
# COMPACT_ATOMS: atom_id res chain seq x y z
N MET A 1 17.79 -14.59 27.75
CA MET A 1 16.90 -13.44 27.57
C MET A 1 17.76 -12.29 27.11
N ALA A 2 17.85 -12.08 25.80
CA ALA A 2 18.41 -10.85 25.27
C ALA A 2 17.36 -9.77 25.50
N VAL A 3 17.78 -8.68 26.15
CA VAL A 3 16.98 -7.46 26.21
C VAL A 3 17.05 -6.89 24.79
N ILE A 4 15.95 -7.02 24.05
CA ILE A 4 15.78 -6.37 22.76
C ILE A 4 15.54 -4.90 23.10
N GLU A 5 16.45 -4.01 22.72
CA GLU A 5 16.17 -2.57 22.76
C GLU A 5 15.00 -2.35 21.79
N ALA A 6 13.83 -2.00 22.34
CA ALA A 6 12.65 -1.79 21.53
C ALA A 6 12.93 -0.72 20.47
N VAL A 7 12.68 -1.05 19.21
CA VAL A 7 12.63 -0.07 18.12
C VAL A 7 11.58 0.98 18.51
N ASP A 8 12.01 2.21 18.82
CA ASP A 8 11.12 3.30 19.24
C ASP A 8 10.51 3.97 18.00
N LEU A 9 9.44 3.38 17.48
CA LEU A 9 8.64 3.98 16.39
C LEU A 9 7.49 4.82 16.96
N ASP A 10 7.31 6.02 16.39
CA ASP A 10 6.12 6.84 16.65
C ASP A 10 5.03 6.44 15.64
N VAL A 11 4.06 5.66 16.12
CA VAL A 11 2.92 5.16 15.33
C VAL A 11 1.64 5.87 15.74
N ARG A 12 1.00 6.56 14.79
CA ARG A 12 -0.22 7.35 15.03
C ARG A 12 -1.33 6.92 14.10
N ARG A 13 -2.42 6.37 14.65
CA ARG A 13 -3.62 6.07 13.86
C ARG A 13 -4.18 7.34 13.24
N VAL A 14 -4.49 7.29 11.95
CA VAL A 14 -5.08 8.43 11.23
C VAL A 14 -6.61 8.39 11.26
N ALA A 15 -7.22 7.21 11.42
CA ALA A 15 -8.65 7.03 11.53
C ALA A 15 -9.02 5.80 12.39
N GLY A 16 -10.32 5.63 12.69
CA GLY A 16 -10.82 4.55 13.54
C GLY A 16 -11.11 3.22 12.82
N ALA A 17 -10.92 3.15 11.50
CA ALA A 17 -11.20 1.94 10.72
C ALA A 17 -9.93 1.32 10.10
N LEU A 18 -8.95 2.16 9.74
CA LEU A 18 -7.70 1.78 9.10
C LEU A 18 -6.75 2.99 9.13
N GLY A 19 -5.49 2.75 8.83
CA GLY A 19 -4.48 3.76 8.59
C GLY A 19 -3.66 4.14 9.82
N ALA A 20 -2.33 4.16 9.64
CA ALA A 20 -1.41 4.74 10.60
C ALA A 20 -0.26 5.49 9.92
N GLU A 21 0.15 6.60 10.53
CA GLU A 21 1.40 7.29 10.23
C GLU A 21 2.52 6.67 11.07
N VAL A 22 3.66 6.35 10.44
CA VAL A 22 4.81 5.72 11.09
C VAL A 22 6.04 6.61 10.91
N ARG A 23 6.68 6.97 12.03
CA ARG A 23 7.91 7.78 12.08
C ARG A 23 8.98 7.10 12.94
N GLY A 24 10.21 7.59 12.81
CA GLY A 24 11.36 7.09 13.59
C GLY A 24 12.28 6.14 12.82
N LEU A 25 12.02 5.93 11.53
CA LEU A 25 12.83 5.08 10.64
C LEU A 25 13.10 5.74 9.28
N SER A 26 14.04 5.17 8.53
CA SER A 26 14.37 5.54 7.15
C SER A 26 14.06 4.37 6.22
N LEU A 27 13.14 4.56 5.27
CA LEU A 27 12.77 3.52 4.31
C LEU A 27 13.94 3.08 3.40
N ALA A 28 14.93 3.96 3.19
CA ALA A 28 16.13 3.66 2.43
C ALA A 28 17.07 2.63 3.10
N SER A 29 16.93 2.43 4.42
CA SER A 29 17.89 1.65 5.20
C SER A 29 17.22 0.81 6.31
N VAL A 30 15.99 0.35 6.07
CA VAL A 30 15.21 -0.46 7.02
C VAL A 30 15.91 -1.78 7.31
N SER A 31 16.19 -2.03 8.58
CA SER A 31 16.70 -3.31 9.10
C SER A 31 15.67 -4.44 8.97
N ASP A 32 16.07 -5.69 9.21
CA ASP A 32 15.13 -6.82 9.21
C ASP A 32 14.10 -6.73 10.36
N GLU A 33 14.51 -6.20 11.50
CA GLU A 33 13.63 -6.01 12.67
C GLU A 33 12.60 -4.91 12.42
N GLU A 34 13.01 -3.74 11.90
CA GLU A 34 12.09 -2.68 11.53
C GLU A 34 11.12 -3.13 10.42
N PHE A 35 11.59 -3.91 9.45
CA PHE A 35 10.72 -4.41 8.38
C PHE A 35 9.69 -5.42 8.88
N ALA A 36 10.05 -6.29 9.83
CA ALA A 36 9.08 -7.18 10.47
C ALA A 36 8.00 -6.38 11.20
N LEU A 37 8.38 -5.31 11.91
CA LEU A 37 7.44 -4.41 12.56
C LEU A 37 6.55 -3.65 11.57
N ILE A 38 7.10 -3.22 10.42
CA ILE A 38 6.30 -2.61 9.34
C ILE A 38 5.23 -3.58 8.83
N GLN A 39 5.55 -4.87 8.67
CA GLN A 39 4.57 -5.87 8.24
C GLN A 39 3.46 -6.06 9.28
N GLU A 40 3.80 -6.17 10.57
CA GLU A 40 2.80 -6.27 11.65
C GLU A 40 1.89 -5.04 11.68
N LEU A 41 2.46 -3.84 11.53
CA LEU A 41 1.70 -2.59 11.46
C LEU A 41 0.82 -2.53 10.20
N LEU A 42 1.28 -3.05 9.07
CA LEU A 42 0.50 -3.08 7.84
C LEU A 42 -0.68 -4.04 7.96
N ASP A 43 -0.48 -5.22 8.57
CA ASP A 43 -1.55 -6.17 8.85
C ASP A 43 -2.60 -5.59 9.81
N GLU A 44 -2.17 -4.83 10.83
CA GLU A 44 -3.10 -4.19 11.78
C GLU A 44 -3.84 -2.99 11.16
N HIS A 45 -3.13 -2.13 10.44
CA HIS A 45 -3.65 -0.83 10.00
C HIS A 45 -4.09 -0.79 8.54
N LEU A 46 -3.78 -1.80 7.74
CA LEU A 46 -4.13 -1.99 6.32
C LEU A 46 -3.53 -0.97 5.34
N VAL A 47 -3.16 0.22 5.81
CA VAL A 47 -2.43 1.24 5.05
C VAL A 47 -1.51 1.99 6.01
N LEU A 48 -0.27 2.24 5.57
CA LEU A 48 0.73 2.97 6.35
C LEU A 48 1.20 4.20 5.58
N PHE A 49 1.45 5.28 6.31
CA PHE A 49 1.99 6.53 5.78
C PHE A 49 3.35 6.80 6.42
N PHE A 50 4.37 7.00 5.58
CA PHE A 50 5.74 7.31 6.01
C PHE A 50 6.09 8.73 5.56
N PRO A 51 5.84 9.75 6.39
CA PRO A 51 6.17 11.12 6.07
C PRO A 51 7.69 11.35 6.03
N ASP A 52 8.10 12.39 5.32
CA ASP A 52 9.50 12.86 5.25
C ASP A 52 10.50 11.83 4.70
N GLN A 53 10.04 10.98 3.77
CA GLN A 53 10.88 10.04 3.02
C GLN A 53 11.25 10.61 1.64
N HIS A 54 12.52 10.54 1.28
CA HIS A 54 13.05 11.08 0.02
C HIS A 54 13.87 10.02 -0.72
N LEU A 55 13.18 8.94 -1.13
CA LEU A 55 13.82 7.78 -1.73
C LEU A 55 14.26 8.06 -3.17
N THR A 56 15.45 7.58 -3.52
CA THR A 56 15.84 7.36 -4.92
C THR A 56 15.03 6.19 -5.51
N PRO A 57 14.95 6.07 -6.85
CA PRO A 57 14.32 4.92 -7.50
C PRO A 57 14.88 3.56 -7.02
N ASP A 58 16.19 3.45 -6.84
CA ASP A 58 16.85 2.26 -6.31
C ASP A 58 16.41 1.93 -4.88
N GLU A 59 16.32 2.95 -4.00
CA GLU A 59 15.87 2.76 -2.62
C GLU A 59 14.37 2.41 -2.55
N HIS A 60 13.55 3.02 -3.41
CA HIS A 60 12.12 2.69 -3.53
C HIS A 60 11.95 1.23 -3.97
N ARG A 61 12.66 0.81 -5.02
CA ARG A 61 12.70 -0.58 -5.48
C ARG A 61 13.17 -1.51 -4.37
N ALA A 62 14.27 -1.18 -3.69
CA ALA A 62 14.86 -2.00 -2.64
C ALA A 62 13.88 -2.22 -1.47
N PHE A 63 13.12 -1.19 -1.08
CA PHE A 63 12.09 -1.32 -0.06
C PHE A 63 10.89 -2.15 -0.56
N ALA A 64 10.40 -1.91 -1.78
CA ALA A 64 9.27 -2.64 -2.34
C ALA A 64 9.52 -4.15 -2.48
N ILE A 65 10.72 -4.55 -2.89
CA ILE A 65 11.08 -5.98 -3.05
C ILE A 65 11.03 -6.75 -1.72
N ARG A 66 11.10 -6.06 -0.58
CA ARG A 66 10.97 -6.70 0.75
C ARG A 66 9.58 -7.32 0.96
N PHE A 67 8.55 -6.82 0.27
CA PHE A 67 7.19 -7.36 0.33
C PHE A 67 6.97 -8.52 -0.65
N GLY A 68 7.74 -8.59 -1.75
CA GLY A 68 7.58 -9.62 -2.77
C GLY A 68 8.17 -9.19 -4.11
N GLU A 69 7.98 -10.02 -5.15
CA GLU A 69 8.40 -9.69 -6.51
C GLU A 69 7.48 -8.59 -7.10
N PRO A 70 8.02 -7.43 -7.51
CA PRO A 70 7.22 -6.38 -8.12
C PRO A 70 6.69 -6.78 -9.50
N GLU A 71 5.42 -6.46 -9.76
CA GLU A 71 4.83 -6.60 -11.08
C GLU A 71 5.37 -5.53 -12.06
N ILE A 72 5.63 -5.92 -13.31
CA ILE A 72 5.93 -4.96 -14.37
C ILE A 72 4.62 -4.65 -15.10
N HIS A 73 4.04 -3.49 -14.80
CA HIS A 73 2.73 -3.12 -15.34
C HIS A 73 2.80 -2.89 -16.88
N PRO A 74 2.02 -3.62 -17.69
CA PRO A 74 2.15 -3.60 -19.14
C PRO A 74 1.64 -2.31 -19.81
N TYR A 75 0.69 -1.60 -19.18
CA TYR A 75 -0.04 -0.49 -19.82
C TYR A 75 0.28 0.92 -19.32
N ILE A 76 0.96 1.06 -18.18
CA ILE A 76 1.26 2.37 -17.59
C ILE A 76 2.75 2.67 -17.81
N PRO A 77 3.12 3.91 -18.18
CA PRO A 77 4.52 4.27 -18.38
C PRO A 77 5.40 3.92 -17.16
N LYS A 78 6.43 3.12 -17.41
CA LYS A 78 7.53 2.89 -16.49
C LYS A 78 8.38 4.15 -16.30
N LEU A 79 9.14 4.19 -15.21
CA LEU A 79 10.06 5.28 -14.89
C LEU A 79 11.18 5.39 -15.92
N ASP A 80 11.95 4.31 -16.09
CA ASP A 80 13.05 4.19 -17.04
C ASP A 80 13.36 2.71 -17.35
N GLU A 81 14.41 2.45 -18.12
CA GLU A 81 14.83 1.08 -18.47
C GLU A 81 15.48 0.33 -17.31
N ASP A 82 16.05 1.04 -16.34
CA ASP A 82 16.69 0.46 -15.16
C ASP A 82 15.66 0.16 -14.06
N HIS A 83 14.47 0.76 -14.12
CA HIS A 83 13.35 0.62 -13.16
C HIS A 83 12.01 0.29 -13.84
N PRO A 84 11.91 -0.83 -14.60
CA PRO A 84 10.70 -1.16 -15.35
C PRO A 84 9.46 -1.44 -14.50
N GLU A 85 9.64 -1.85 -13.24
CA GLU A 85 8.55 -2.10 -12.28
C GLU A 85 8.03 -0.82 -11.59
N ILE A 86 8.77 0.29 -11.67
CA ILE A 86 8.30 1.56 -11.11
C ILE A 86 7.44 2.27 -12.15
N VAL A 87 6.16 2.39 -11.85
CA VAL A 87 5.19 3.10 -12.68
C VAL A 87 5.13 4.58 -12.30
N VAL A 88 5.06 5.46 -13.30
CA VAL A 88 4.93 6.91 -13.09
C VAL A 88 3.50 7.37 -13.30
N LEU A 89 2.83 7.74 -12.21
CA LEU A 89 1.49 8.31 -12.22
C LEU A 89 1.55 9.84 -12.34
N LYS A 90 0.93 10.40 -13.38
CA LYS A 90 0.83 11.85 -13.59
C LYS A 90 -0.63 12.26 -13.56
N GLY A 91 -0.99 13.18 -12.66
CA GLY A 91 -2.37 13.65 -12.50
C GLY A 91 -2.96 14.35 -13.73
N GLU A 92 -2.13 14.80 -14.66
CA GLU A 92 -2.55 15.40 -15.95
C GLU A 92 -2.75 14.37 -17.07
N SER A 93 -2.48 13.08 -16.79
CA SER A 93 -2.56 11.98 -17.76
C SER A 93 -3.72 11.04 -17.44
N GLY A 94 -4.23 10.34 -18.45
CA GLY A 94 -5.48 9.54 -18.38
C GLY A 94 -5.47 8.29 -17.49
N TYR A 95 -4.47 8.09 -16.64
CA TYR A 95 -4.39 6.99 -15.66
C TYR A 95 -4.82 7.49 -14.28
N VAL A 96 -6.06 7.99 -14.19
CA VAL A 96 -6.65 8.49 -12.94
C VAL A 96 -7.55 7.40 -12.37
N ALA A 97 -7.30 7.03 -11.12
CA ALA A 97 -8.14 6.09 -10.39
C ALA A 97 -9.12 6.88 -9.50
N ASP A 98 -10.18 7.41 -10.11
CA ASP A 98 -11.19 8.27 -9.46
C ASP A 98 -12.45 7.51 -9.00
N VAL A 99 -12.42 6.18 -9.08
CA VAL A 99 -13.46 5.27 -8.59
C VAL A 99 -12.91 4.32 -7.52
N TRP A 100 -13.75 3.87 -6.60
CA TRP A 100 -13.37 2.85 -5.62
C TRP A 100 -13.00 1.55 -6.33
N HIS A 101 -11.79 1.06 -6.08
CA HIS A 101 -11.26 -0.15 -6.68
C HIS A 101 -10.25 -0.83 -5.73
N THR A 102 -9.80 -2.01 -6.13
CA THR A 102 -8.58 -2.65 -5.68
C THR A 102 -7.79 -3.08 -6.91
N ASP A 103 -6.48 -2.90 -6.88
CA ASP A 103 -5.63 -3.01 -8.06
C ASP A 103 -5.65 -4.42 -8.66
N CYS A 104 -5.63 -4.47 -10.00
CA CYS A 104 -5.43 -5.67 -10.81
C CYS A 104 -6.25 -6.92 -10.40
N THR A 105 -7.48 -6.76 -9.90
CA THR A 105 -8.32 -7.92 -9.52
C THR A 105 -8.73 -8.85 -10.66
N PHE A 106 -8.47 -8.45 -11.91
CA PHE A 106 -8.63 -9.30 -13.08
C PHE A 106 -7.46 -10.28 -13.28
N GLU A 107 -6.33 -10.08 -12.60
CA GLU A 107 -5.19 -11.00 -12.63
C GLU A 107 -5.45 -12.26 -11.81
N GLN A 108 -4.80 -13.36 -12.19
CA GLN A 108 -4.93 -14.63 -11.46
C GLN A 108 -4.36 -14.53 -10.04
N SER A 109 -3.31 -13.73 -9.85
CA SER A 109 -2.68 -13.46 -8.57
C SER A 109 -2.54 -11.94 -8.41
N PRO A 110 -3.60 -11.24 -7.95
CA PRO A 110 -3.55 -9.80 -7.76
C PRO A 110 -2.45 -9.37 -6.78
N PRO A 111 -1.98 -8.12 -6.86
CA PRO A 111 -0.96 -7.59 -5.94
C PRO A 111 -1.39 -7.67 -4.48
N ILE A 112 -0.44 -8.02 -3.60
CA ILE A 112 -0.66 -8.04 -2.15
C ILE A 112 -0.61 -6.63 -1.52
N CYS A 113 0.15 -5.72 -2.14
CA CYS A 113 0.31 -4.34 -1.71
C CYS A 113 0.92 -3.50 -2.84
N SER A 114 0.79 -2.18 -2.70
CA SER A 114 1.44 -1.19 -3.56
C SER A 114 2.28 -0.24 -2.69
N VAL A 115 3.48 0.12 -3.13
CA VAL A 115 4.33 1.13 -2.47
C VAL A 115 4.30 2.40 -3.30
N LEU A 116 3.58 3.41 -2.83
CA LEU A 116 3.40 4.69 -3.52
C LEU A 116 4.30 5.77 -2.91
N ASN A 117 5.01 6.51 -3.78
CA ASN A 117 5.86 7.63 -3.38
C ASN A 117 5.39 8.93 -4.04
N ALA A 118 5.05 9.92 -3.23
CA ALA A 118 4.55 11.21 -3.69
C ALA A 118 5.70 12.13 -4.11
N MET A 119 5.89 12.29 -5.42
CA MET A 119 6.99 13.10 -5.97
C MET A 119 6.63 14.57 -6.15
N VAL A 120 5.44 14.86 -6.66
CA VAL A 120 4.94 16.21 -6.93
C VAL A 120 3.48 16.27 -6.55
N MET A 121 3.12 17.15 -5.63
CA MET A 121 1.77 17.31 -5.11
C MET A 121 1.26 18.74 -5.38
N PRO A 122 -0.03 18.93 -5.73
CA PRO A 122 -0.63 20.26 -5.77
C PRO A 122 -0.69 20.86 -4.36
N PRO A 123 -0.81 22.20 -4.22
CA PRO A 123 -0.91 22.84 -2.91
C PRO A 123 -2.19 22.47 -2.14
N ALA A 124 -3.22 21.98 -2.82
CA ALA A 124 -4.45 21.43 -2.25
C ALA A 124 -5.14 20.48 -3.23
N GLY A 125 -5.86 19.49 -2.72
CA GLY A 125 -6.54 18.45 -3.50
C GLY A 125 -5.62 17.28 -3.89
N GLY A 126 -6.18 16.26 -4.53
CA GLY A 126 -5.45 15.02 -4.85
C GLY A 126 -5.40 14.01 -3.70
N ASP A 127 -6.29 14.14 -2.72
CA ASP A 127 -6.42 13.19 -1.62
C ASP A 127 -6.74 11.79 -2.15
N THR A 128 -6.11 10.78 -1.56
CA THR A 128 -6.43 9.38 -1.82
C THR A 128 -7.16 8.80 -0.64
N MET A 129 -8.22 8.02 -0.90
CA MET A 129 -9.06 7.43 0.12
C MET A 129 -8.91 5.90 0.10
N TRP A 130 -8.92 5.30 1.29
CA TRP A 130 -8.90 3.84 1.46
C TRP A 130 -10.13 3.37 2.24
N SER A 131 -10.52 2.11 2.03
CA SER A 131 -11.66 1.47 2.71
C SER A 131 -11.24 0.14 3.32
N ASN A 132 -11.77 -0.18 4.51
CA ASN A 132 -11.47 -1.42 5.21
C ASN A 132 -12.49 -2.50 4.83
N MET A 133 -12.08 -3.44 3.98
CA MET A 133 -12.94 -4.53 3.51
C MET A 133 -13.26 -5.57 4.59
N TYR A 134 -12.38 -5.77 5.58
CA TYR A 134 -12.68 -6.59 6.76
C TYR A 134 -13.86 -6.00 7.54
N LYS A 135 -13.76 -4.72 7.90
CA LYS A 135 -14.81 -4.02 8.66
C LYS A 135 -16.10 -3.89 7.85
N ALA A 136 -16.00 -3.66 6.54
CA ALA A 136 -17.16 -3.65 5.65
C ALA A 136 -17.90 -5.00 5.70
N TYR A 137 -17.19 -6.13 5.63
CA TYR A 137 -17.79 -7.46 5.74
C TYR A 137 -18.32 -7.74 7.16
N GLU A 138 -17.53 -7.47 8.20
CA GLU A 138 -17.88 -7.72 9.60
C GLU A 138 -19.15 -7.00 10.05
N THR A 139 -19.40 -5.80 9.52
CA THR A 139 -20.57 -4.98 9.86
C THR A 139 -21.84 -5.34 9.09
N LEU A 140 -21.76 -6.26 8.11
CA LEU A 140 -22.94 -6.79 7.45
C LEU A 140 -23.84 -7.54 8.45
N ALA A 141 -25.15 -7.42 8.25
CA ALA A 141 -26.11 -8.25 8.96
C ALA A 141 -25.86 -9.74 8.64
N GLU A 142 -26.06 -10.62 9.64
CA GLU A 142 -25.79 -12.05 9.50
C GLU A 142 -26.48 -12.71 8.29
N PRO A 143 -27.76 -12.41 7.96
CA PRO A 143 -28.38 -12.97 6.75
C PRO A 143 -27.68 -12.56 5.45
N MET A 144 -27.11 -11.34 5.40
CA MET A 144 -26.36 -10.87 4.24
C MET A 144 -25.03 -11.62 4.11
N LYS A 145 -24.31 -11.83 5.22
CA LYS A 145 -23.08 -12.64 5.24
C LYS A 145 -23.35 -14.05 4.73
N GLN A 146 -24.42 -14.69 5.21
CA GLN A 146 -24.83 -16.03 4.77
C GLN A 146 -25.20 -16.07 3.28
N MET A 147 -25.84 -15.02 2.76
CA MET A 147 -26.21 -14.93 1.36
C MET A 147 -25.00 -14.82 0.42
N ILE A 148 -23.97 -14.06 0.81
CA ILE A 148 -22.80 -13.80 -0.06
C ILE A 148 -21.63 -14.76 0.16
N ASN A 149 -21.57 -15.43 1.32
CA ASN A 149 -20.46 -16.34 1.63
C ASN A 149 -20.44 -17.54 0.66
N GLY A 150 -19.27 -17.80 0.07
CA GLY A 150 -19.08 -18.86 -0.93
C GLY A 150 -19.49 -18.48 -2.35
N LEU A 151 -19.99 -17.26 -2.59
CA LEU A 151 -20.20 -16.75 -3.95
C LEU A 151 -18.87 -16.29 -4.57
N THR A 152 -18.84 -16.26 -5.90
CA THR A 152 -17.72 -15.77 -6.70
C THR A 152 -18.17 -14.63 -7.62
N ALA A 153 -17.28 -13.68 -7.89
CA ALA A 153 -17.50 -12.60 -8.85
C ALA A 153 -16.52 -12.71 -10.03
N ILE A 154 -16.93 -12.26 -11.22
CA ILE A 154 -16.07 -12.19 -12.40
C ILE A 154 -15.38 -10.83 -12.43
N HIS A 155 -14.06 -10.81 -12.64
CA HIS A 155 -13.25 -9.61 -12.79
C HIS A 155 -12.59 -9.62 -14.17
N THR A 156 -12.67 -8.51 -14.90
CA THR A 156 -12.10 -8.35 -16.24
C THR A 156 -11.49 -6.96 -16.39
N ALA A 157 -10.42 -6.84 -17.18
CA ALA A 157 -9.77 -5.58 -17.52
C ALA A 157 -10.59 -4.73 -18.51
#